data_AF-A0A924UTB1-F1
#
_entry.id   AF-A0A924UTB1-F1
#
_cell.length_a   1.000
_cell.length_b   1.000
_cell.length_c   1.000
_cell.angle_alpha   90.00
_cell.angle_beta   90.00
_cell.angle_gamma   90.00
#
_symmetry.space_group_name_H-M   'P 1'
#
loop_
_entity.id
_entity.type
_entity.pdbx_description
1 polymer ?
#
loop_
_entity_poly.entity_id
_entity_poly.type
_entity_poly.pdbx_seq_one_letter_code
_entity_poly.pdbx_strand_id
1 'polypeptide(L)'
;MKKLKLILSIFVLTFFLGCSDENNDVDLDGVKAPLNIAALTTITQDNSGNVTFLPKGEGVTQFEIYFGDATTAPVYVNPGGTVTHKYREGKYQAKIVGVTINGKKTEAIQEVTVSFQAPTNFEPNITIGSNLSINVTAKAELETFFQVYFGDVANEVPVDFMEDEVITHTYLNPGTYQVRVVALSGGLATTEKTQAITVTNLFAAPIPTIPAANVISMFSDSYTNVAIDTWRTSWSQANLEDIDISGNKTKKYSALNFVGIEATTTPINASAMTFFHLDIWSSDLTEFKVKLVDFGANGAFGGGDDKEHEITISNPEKEKWVSLDLPLSTFTGLTTRSHIAQLILVGAPSGNNTV
;
A
#
# COMPACT_ATOMS: atom_id res chain seq x y z
N MET A 1 -109.42 18.16 -64.12
CA MET A 1 -110.26 17.35 -63.20
C MET A 1 -109.69 17.43 -61.79
N LYS A 2 -110.54 17.80 -60.81
CA LYS A 2 -110.51 17.50 -59.34
C LYS A 2 -109.23 17.87 -58.53
N LYS A 3 -109.27 18.92 -57.67
CA LYS A 3 -109.64 18.96 -56.20
C LYS A 3 -108.66 18.14 -55.33
N LEU A 4 -108.05 18.62 -54.21
CA LEU A 4 -108.62 19.06 -52.91
C LEU A 4 -107.43 19.39 -51.94
N LYS A 5 -107.30 20.56 -51.27
CA LYS A 5 -107.55 20.90 -49.82
C LYS A 5 -106.92 19.93 -48.77
N LEU A 6 -106.42 20.27 -47.57
CA LEU A 6 -106.34 21.46 -46.69
C LEU A 6 -105.76 20.98 -45.30
N ILE A 7 -104.88 21.77 -44.65
CA ILE A 7 -104.65 22.02 -43.18
C ILE A 7 -104.50 20.85 -42.16
N LEU A 8 -103.46 20.90 -41.29
CA LEU A 8 -103.53 21.15 -39.82
C LEU A 8 -102.25 20.65 -39.09
N SER A 9 -101.54 21.51 -38.35
CA SER A 9 -101.42 21.40 -36.87
C SER A 9 -100.34 22.33 -36.29
N ILE A 10 -100.80 23.12 -35.32
CA ILE A 10 -100.10 24.00 -34.39
C ILE A 10 -99.49 23.16 -33.26
N PHE A 11 -98.26 23.45 -32.83
CA PHE A 11 -97.93 23.48 -31.41
C PHE A 11 -96.78 24.44 -31.10
N VAL A 12 -96.97 25.14 -29.99
CA VAL A 12 -96.26 26.28 -29.40
C VAL A 12 -94.89 25.87 -28.85
N LEU A 13 -93.85 26.70 -29.00
CA LEU A 13 -92.83 26.86 -27.94
C LEU A 13 -92.13 28.23 -27.96
N THR A 14 -92.10 28.80 -26.78
CA THR A 14 -91.65 30.11 -26.30
C THR A 14 -90.14 30.30 -26.25
N PHE A 15 -89.71 31.56 -26.45
CA PHE A 15 -88.59 32.29 -25.85
C PHE A 15 -87.33 31.49 -25.43
N PHE A 16 -86.22 31.74 -26.14
CA PHE A 16 -84.91 31.94 -25.52
C PHE A 16 -84.18 33.10 -26.21
N LEU A 17 -84.20 34.26 -25.54
CA LEU A 17 -83.04 35.15 -25.50
C LEU A 17 -81.94 34.35 -24.78
N GLY A 18 -81.00 33.82 -25.55
CA GLY A 18 -79.81 33.12 -25.05
C GLY A 18 -78.58 33.92 -25.43
N CYS A 19 -77.73 34.14 -24.45
CA CYS A 19 -76.58 35.04 -24.39
C CYS A 19 -75.73 35.16 -25.67
N SER A 20 -75.20 36.36 -25.86
CA SER A 20 -73.91 36.59 -26.51
C SER A 20 -72.91 35.50 -26.12
N ASP A 21 -72.25 34.91 -27.11
CA ASP A 21 -70.99 34.21 -26.87
C ASP A 21 -70.02 35.24 -26.25
N GLU A 22 -69.91 35.24 -24.92
CA GLU A 22 -68.76 35.83 -24.25
C GLU A 22 -67.58 34.95 -24.60
N ASN A 23 -66.85 35.34 -25.65
CA ASN A 23 -65.50 34.86 -25.90
C ASN A 23 -64.68 35.19 -24.64
N ASN A 24 -64.55 34.21 -23.74
CA ASN A 24 -63.57 34.23 -22.67
C ASN A 24 -62.16 33.96 -23.25
N ASP A 25 -61.78 34.72 -24.28
CA ASP A 25 -60.39 34.76 -24.73
C ASP A 25 -59.59 35.43 -23.61
N VAL A 26 -58.78 34.62 -22.94
CA VAL A 26 -57.85 35.11 -21.92
C VAL A 26 -56.79 35.94 -22.63
N ASP A 27 -56.86 37.26 -22.51
CA ASP A 27 -55.84 38.18 -23.03
C ASP A 27 -54.53 38.03 -22.25
N LEU A 28 -53.51 37.48 -22.92
CA LEU A 28 -52.18 37.25 -22.36
C LEU A 28 -51.15 38.28 -22.86
N ASP A 29 -51.55 39.28 -23.67
CA ASP A 29 -50.62 40.24 -24.27
C ASP A 29 -50.01 41.18 -23.21
N GLY A 30 -50.77 41.46 -22.15
CA GLY A 30 -50.37 42.28 -21.01
C GLY A 30 -49.33 41.64 -20.07
N VAL A 31 -49.06 40.34 -20.17
CA VAL A 31 -48.08 39.66 -19.31
C VAL A 31 -46.68 40.18 -19.63
N LYS A 32 -45.99 40.76 -18.64
CA LYS A 32 -44.62 41.29 -18.78
C LYS A 32 -43.59 40.15 -18.78
N ALA A 33 -42.40 40.42 -19.31
CA ALA A 33 -41.28 39.49 -19.21
C ALA A 33 -40.90 39.25 -17.74
N PRO A 34 -40.33 38.08 -17.40
CA PRO A 34 -39.89 37.80 -16.03
C PRO A 34 -38.86 38.80 -15.51
N LEU A 35 -38.79 38.96 -14.19
CA LEU A 35 -37.81 39.81 -13.51
C LEU A 35 -37.02 39.00 -12.47
N ASN A 36 -35.86 39.53 -12.05
CA ASN A 36 -35.03 38.98 -10.96
C ASN A 36 -34.68 37.50 -11.14
N ILE A 37 -34.36 37.09 -12.37
CA ILE A 37 -33.93 35.72 -12.67
C ILE A 37 -32.57 35.45 -12.03
N ALA A 38 -32.49 34.36 -11.27
CA ALA A 38 -31.26 33.86 -10.65
C ALA A 38 -31.39 32.35 -10.38
N ALA A 39 -30.31 31.71 -9.94
CA ALA A 39 -30.37 30.36 -9.39
C ALA A 39 -29.49 30.24 -8.15
N LEU A 40 -29.97 29.52 -7.13
CA LEU A 40 -29.10 29.04 -6.06
C LEU A 40 -28.47 27.72 -6.50
N THR A 41 -27.15 27.64 -6.49
CA THR A 41 -26.40 26.43 -6.81
C THR A 41 -25.79 25.80 -5.57
N THR A 42 -25.96 24.50 -5.38
CA THR A 42 -25.35 23.73 -4.29
C THR A 42 -24.48 22.62 -4.89
N ILE A 43 -23.20 22.59 -4.53
CA ILE A 43 -22.20 21.66 -5.07
C ILE A 43 -21.85 20.65 -3.98
N THR A 44 -21.91 19.36 -4.30
CA THR A 44 -21.46 18.32 -3.37
C THR A 44 -19.94 18.30 -3.29
N GLN A 45 -19.39 18.10 -2.10
CA GLN A 45 -17.95 18.14 -1.83
C GLN A 45 -17.31 16.73 -1.82
N ASP A 46 -17.97 15.77 -2.48
CA ASP A 46 -17.65 14.33 -2.48
C ASP A 46 -17.00 13.86 -3.80
N ASN A 47 -16.44 14.78 -4.57
CA ASN A 47 -15.90 14.54 -5.93
C ASN A 47 -16.91 13.90 -6.92
N SER A 48 -18.21 13.86 -6.62
CA SER A 48 -19.20 13.31 -7.55
C SER A 48 -19.49 14.24 -8.72
N GLY A 49 -19.14 15.53 -8.59
CA GLY A 49 -19.39 16.57 -9.59
C GLY A 49 -20.84 17.04 -9.63
N ASN A 50 -21.69 16.62 -8.69
CA ASN A 50 -23.10 16.97 -8.67
C ASN A 50 -23.31 18.43 -8.23
N VAL A 51 -24.01 19.18 -9.08
CA VAL A 51 -24.44 20.56 -8.81
C VAL A 51 -25.96 20.62 -8.93
N THR A 52 -26.61 21.00 -7.83
CA THR A 52 -28.06 21.18 -7.77
C THR A 52 -28.42 22.65 -7.97
N PHE A 53 -29.32 22.92 -8.91
CA PHE A 53 -29.85 24.23 -9.22
C PHE A 53 -31.26 24.37 -8.66
N LEU A 54 -31.49 25.48 -7.94
CA LEU A 54 -32.81 25.96 -7.55
C LEU A 54 -33.04 27.33 -8.21
N PRO A 55 -33.69 27.37 -9.39
CA PRO A 55 -33.95 28.63 -10.08
C PRO A 55 -35.00 29.47 -9.34
N LYS A 56 -34.86 30.80 -9.43
CA LYS A 56 -35.75 31.79 -8.83
C LYS A 56 -35.99 32.94 -9.80
N GLY A 57 -37.17 33.54 -9.73
CA GLY A 57 -37.59 34.61 -10.62
C GLY A 57 -39.04 35.01 -10.39
N GLU A 58 -39.38 36.23 -10.76
CA GLU A 58 -40.73 36.78 -10.63
C GLU A 58 -41.50 36.66 -11.96
N GLY A 59 -42.78 36.31 -11.88
CA GLY A 59 -43.64 36.16 -13.06
C GLY A 59 -43.32 34.95 -13.94
N VAL A 60 -42.61 33.95 -13.41
CA VAL A 60 -42.16 32.76 -14.15
C VAL A 60 -43.16 31.61 -14.01
N THR A 61 -43.49 30.95 -15.12
CA THR A 61 -44.26 29.70 -15.15
C THR A 61 -43.38 28.47 -15.39
N GLN A 62 -42.19 28.64 -15.97
CA GLN A 62 -41.21 27.58 -16.20
C GLN A 62 -39.80 28.16 -16.31
N PHE A 63 -38.80 27.42 -15.85
CA PHE A 63 -37.39 27.71 -16.08
C PHE A 63 -36.78 26.76 -17.12
N GLU A 64 -35.91 27.27 -17.97
CA GLU A 64 -34.99 26.49 -18.81
C GLU A 64 -33.58 26.69 -18.27
N ILE A 65 -32.89 25.61 -17.93
CA ILE A 65 -31.53 25.64 -17.42
C ILE A 65 -30.60 25.03 -18.45
N TYR A 66 -29.68 25.84 -18.98
CA TYR A 66 -28.57 25.40 -19.81
C TYR A 66 -27.31 25.33 -18.94
N PHE A 67 -26.69 24.16 -18.83
CA PHE A 67 -25.62 23.92 -17.87
C PHE A 67 -24.28 24.57 -18.23
N GLY A 68 -24.11 25.01 -19.47
CA GLY A 68 -22.89 25.69 -19.92
C GLY A 68 -21.69 24.76 -20.13
N ASP A 69 -21.91 23.45 -20.13
CA ASP A 69 -20.95 22.43 -20.53
C ASP A 69 -21.27 21.92 -21.96
N ALA A 70 -20.85 20.70 -22.30
CA ALA A 70 -21.17 20.09 -23.61
C ALA A 70 -22.67 19.77 -23.80
N THR A 71 -23.49 19.90 -22.76
CA THR A 71 -24.94 19.66 -22.82
C THR A 71 -25.63 20.85 -23.47
N THR A 72 -26.11 20.65 -24.71
CA THR A 72 -26.70 21.73 -25.50
C THR A 72 -28.19 21.95 -25.25
N ALA A 73 -28.91 20.91 -24.83
CA ALA A 73 -30.34 20.99 -24.55
C ALA A 73 -30.59 21.51 -23.12
N PRO A 74 -31.57 22.39 -22.91
CA PRO A 74 -31.94 22.82 -21.57
C PRO A 74 -32.71 21.74 -20.82
N VAL A 75 -32.66 21.80 -19.50
CA VAL A 75 -33.62 21.08 -18.65
C VAL A 75 -34.70 22.04 -18.18
N TYR A 76 -35.95 21.59 -18.26
CA TYR A 76 -37.12 22.34 -17.82
C TYR A 76 -37.39 22.09 -16.33
N VAL A 77 -37.52 23.16 -15.56
CA VAL A 77 -37.76 23.10 -14.12
C VAL A 77 -38.95 23.99 -13.77
N ASN A 78 -39.92 23.43 -13.03
CA ASN A 78 -41.06 24.21 -12.54
C ASN A 78 -40.62 25.17 -11.42
N PRO A 79 -41.30 26.31 -11.22
CA PRO A 79 -41.03 27.19 -10.09
C PRO A 79 -41.05 26.44 -8.74
N GLY A 80 -40.00 26.61 -7.93
CA GLY A 80 -39.81 25.91 -6.67
C GLY A 80 -39.22 24.49 -6.78
N GLY A 81 -39.09 23.95 -8.00
CA GLY A 81 -38.40 22.69 -8.25
C GLY A 81 -36.88 22.84 -8.30
N THR A 82 -36.17 21.72 -8.27
CA THR A 82 -34.72 21.64 -8.43
C THR A 82 -34.32 20.69 -9.54
N VAL A 83 -33.10 20.84 -10.04
CA VAL A 83 -32.46 19.88 -10.94
C VAL A 83 -31.00 19.69 -10.52
N THR A 84 -30.51 18.46 -10.60
CA THR A 84 -29.09 18.14 -10.36
C THR A 84 -28.43 17.77 -11.68
N HIS A 85 -27.25 18.33 -11.93
CA HIS A 85 -26.41 18.02 -13.09
C HIS A 85 -25.01 17.63 -12.65
N LYS A 86 -24.41 16.67 -13.34
CA LYS A 86 -23.06 16.17 -13.03
C LYS A 86 -22.04 16.82 -13.96
N TYR A 87 -21.17 17.65 -13.39
CA TYR A 87 -20.07 18.33 -14.07
C TYR A 87 -18.75 17.58 -13.89
N ARG A 88 -17.82 17.81 -14.82
CA ARG A 88 -16.39 17.57 -14.59
C ARG A 88 -15.78 18.76 -13.84
N GLU A 89 -14.62 18.59 -13.22
CA GLU A 89 -13.84 19.71 -12.68
C GLU A 89 -13.65 20.80 -13.75
N GLY A 90 -13.91 22.06 -13.38
CA GLY A 90 -13.88 23.18 -14.31
C GLY A 90 -14.73 24.37 -13.89
N LYS A 91 -14.75 25.39 -14.75
CA LYS A 91 -15.56 26.60 -14.60
C LYS A 91 -16.58 26.65 -15.74
N TYR A 92 -17.83 26.93 -15.41
CA TYR A 92 -18.96 26.93 -16.33
C TYR A 92 -19.81 28.18 -16.13
N GLN A 93 -20.47 28.61 -17.21
CA GLN A 93 -21.45 29.68 -17.19
C GLN A 93 -22.82 29.08 -17.51
N ALA A 94 -23.55 28.68 -16.47
CA ALA A 94 -24.89 28.15 -16.63
C ALA A 94 -25.86 29.30 -16.94
N LYS A 95 -26.73 29.11 -17.93
CA LYS A 95 -27.73 30.10 -18.33
C LYS A 95 -29.10 29.71 -17.80
N ILE A 96 -29.69 30.59 -17.00
CA ILE A 96 -31.00 30.40 -16.39
C ILE A 96 -32.00 31.28 -17.14
N VAL A 97 -33.00 30.68 -17.76
CA VAL A 97 -34.02 31.40 -18.54
C VAL A 97 -35.37 31.22 -17.87
N GLY A 98 -35.95 32.31 -17.37
CA GLY A 98 -37.34 32.32 -16.92
C GLY A 98 -38.28 32.50 -18.11
N VAL A 99 -39.40 31.78 -18.12
CA VAL A 99 -40.42 31.84 -19.18
C VAL A 99 -41.79 32.12 -18.56
N THR A 100 -42.53 33.09 -19.10
CA THR A 100 -43.93 33.37 -18.74
C THR A 100 -44.91 32.51 -19.53
N ILE A 101 -46.20 32.56 -19.16
CA ILE A 101 -47.27 31.83 -19.86
C ILE A 101 -47.45 32.22 -21.33
N ASN A 102 -47.11 33.46 -21.70
CA ASN A 102 -47.12 33.94 -23.10
C ASN A 102 -45.77 33.80 -23.81
N GLY A 103 -44.82 33.06 -23.23
CA GLY A 103 -43.53 32.74 -23.85
C GLY A 103 -42.49 33.86 -23.80
N LYS A 104 -42.73 34.97 -23.11
CA LYS A 104 -41.70 36.00 -22.89
C LYS A 104 -40.60 35.44 -21.98
N LYS A 105 -39.35 35.79 -22.30
CA LYS A 105 -38.16 35.24 -21.64
C LYS A 105 -37.27 36.33 -21.08
N THR A 106 -36.67 36.04 -19.94
CA THR A 106 -35.56 36.81 -19.36
C THR A 106 -34.48 35.81 -18.94
N GLU A 107 -33.22 36.13 -19.19
CA GLU A 107 -32.09 35.26 -18.87
C GLU A 107 -31.12 35.89 -17.86
N ALA A 108 -30.45 35.04 -17.10
CA ALA A 108 -29.35 35.38 -16.22
C ALA A 108 -28.24 34.33 -16.32
N ILE A 109 -27.00 34.75 -16.07
CA ILE A 109 -25.83 33.87 -16.04
C ILE A 109 -25.50 33.54 -14.59
N GLN A 110 -25.36 32.26 -14.30
CA GLN A 110 -24.88 31.72 -13.04
C GLN A 110 -23.50 31.10 -13.26
N GLU A 111 -22.48 31.66 -12.61
CA GLU A 111 -21.14 31.06 -12.62
C GLU A 111 -21.12 29.82 -11.72
N VAL A 112 -20.56 28.73 -12.23
CA VAL A 112 -20.42 27.45 -11.53
C VAL A 112 -18.96 27.03 -11.58
N THR A 113 -18.32 26.88 -10.42
CA THR A 113 -16.96 26.35 -10.31
C THR A 113 -17.01 25.02 -9.60
N VAL A 114 -16.62 23.95 -10.29
CA VAL A 114 -16.52 22.60 -9.74
C VAL A 114 -15.05 22.29 -9.59
N SER A 115 -14.62 22.03 -8.35
CA SER A 115 -13.26 21.63 -8.00
C SER A 115 -13.34 20.34 -7.20
N PHE A 116 -12.42 19.42 -7.45
CA PHE A 116 -12.30 18.20 -6.67
C PHE A 116 -11.29 18.37 -5.54
N GLN A 117 -11.57 17.71 -4.42
CA GLN A 117 -10.70 17.71 -3.25
C GLN A 117 -9.63 16.63 -3.41
N ALA A 118 -8.45 16.89 -2.82
CA ALA A 118 -7.40 15.89 -2.70
C ALA A 118 -7.88 14.71 -1.83
N PRO A 119 -7.34 13.50 -2.02
CA PRO A 119 -7.72 12.35 -1.20
C PRO A 119 -7.44 12.59 0.30
N THR A 120 -8.37 12.16 1.15
CA THR A 120 -8.29 12.26 2.62
C THR A 120 -8.04 10.89 3.24
N ASN A 121 -7.75 10.83 4.55
CA ASN A 121 -7.50 9.57 5.28
C ASN A 121 -6.46 8.66 4.59
N PHE A 122 -5.42 9.26 4.00
CA PHE A 122 -4.42 8.54 3.22
C PHE A 122 -3.47 7.73 4.11
N GLU A 123 -3.55 6.41 3.99
CA GLU A 123 -2.83 5.41 4.77
C GLU A 123 -2.02 4.48 3.85
N PRO A 124 -0.87 4.93 3.31
CA PRO A 124 0.05 4.03 2.64
C PRO A 124 0.73 3.13 3.68
N ASN A 125 0.88 1.86 3.35
CA ASN A 125 1.59 0.87 4.14
C ASN A 125 2.73 0.28 3.31
N ILE A 126 3.95 0.43 3.80
CA ILE A 126 5.16 -0.09 3.16
C ILE A 126 5.81 -1.05 4.14
N THR A 127 6.01 -2.29 3.72
CA THR A 127 6.60 -3.35 4.53
C THR A 127 7.84 -3.92 3.86
N ILE A 128 8.84 -4.30 4.66
CA ILE A 128 10.03 -4.99 4.18
C ILE A 128 9.65 -6.41 3.76
N GLY A 129 10.01 -6.80 2.55
CA GLY A 129 9.90 -8.15 2.04
C GLY A 129 11.20 -8.95 2.23
N SER A 130 11.32 -10.07 1.52
CA SER A 130 12.54 -10.88 1.50
C SER A 130 13.44 -10.48 0.32
N ASN A 131 14.73 -10.82 0.34
CA ASN A 131 15.64 -10.62 -0.80
C ASN A 131 15.63 -9.19 -1.38
N LEU A 132 15.91 -8.17 -0.55
CA LEU A 132 15.94 -6.76 -0.99
C LEU A 132 14.61 -6.27 -1.58
N SER A 133 13.47 -6.78 -1.12
CA SER A 133 12.15 -6.33 -1.60
C SER A 133 11.37 -5.54 -0.57
N ILE A 134 10.35 -4.83 -1.05
CA ILE A 134 9.29 -4.23 -0.25
C ILE A 134 7.93 -4.56 -0.84
N ASN A 135 6.90 -4.51 -0.01
CA ASN A 135 5.50 -4.57 -0.44
C ASN A 135 4.81 -3.27 -0.06
N VAL A 136 4.03 -2.71 -0.99
CA VAL A 136 3.30 -1.45 -0.85
C VAL A 136 1.81 -1.72 -1.03
N THR A 137 1.01 -1.23 -0.09
CA THR A 137 -0.45 -1.09 -0.21
C THR A 137 -0.85 0.32 0.21
N ALA A 138 -2.07 0.74 -0.12
CA ALA A 138 -2.59 2.02 0.31
C ALA A 138 -4.12 2.01 0.41
N LYS A 139 -4.62 2.90 1.27
CA LYS A 139 -6.04 3.27 1.37
C LYS A 139 -6.17 4.78 1.45
N ALA A 140 -7.28 5.31 0.99
CA ALA A 140 -7.65 6.72 1.14
C ALA A 140 -9.17 6.88 1.00
N GLU A 141 -9.65 8.11 1.18
CA GLU A 141 -10.98 8.52 0.75
C GLU A 141 -10.84 9.51 -0.41
N LEU A 142 -11.84 9.56 -1.30
CA LEU A 142 -11.88 10.45 -2.47
C LEU A 142 -10.76 10.20 -3.51
N GLU A 143 -10.08 9.07 -3.40
CA GLU A 143 -9.14 8.52 -4.34
C GLU A 143 -9.84 7.85 -5.54
N THR A 144 -9.09 7.74 -6.63
CA THR A 144 -9.47 6.93 -7.79
C THR A 144 -8.49 5.78 -7.98
N PHE A 145 -7.21 6.03 -7.72
CA PHE A 145 -6.12 5.05 -7.71
C PHE A 145 -4.89 5.65 -7.01
N PHE A 146 -3.85 4.83 -6.85
CA PHE A 146 -2.59 5.21 -6.26
C PHE A 146 -1.43 5.06 -7.24
N GLN A 147 -0.35 5.79 -6.96
CA GLN A 147 0.93 5.67 -7.64
C GLN A 147 2.04 5.45 -6.63
N VAL A 148 2.97 4.55 -6.93
CA VAL A 148 4.19 4.36 -6.15
C VAL A 148 5.44 4.62 -6.98
N TYR A 149 6.38 5.32 -6.36
CA TYR A 149 7.75 5.54 -6.82
C TYR A 149 8.68 4.89 -5.78
N PHE A 150 9.54 3.97 -6.19
CA PHE A 150 10.43 3.20 -5.32
C PHE A 150 11.74 3.90 -5.01
N GLY A 151 12.11 4.92 -5.80
CA GLY A 151 13.22 5.82 -5.50
C GLY A 151 14.61 5.25 -5.82
N ASP A 152 14.71 4.18 -6.59
CA ASP A 152 15.97 3.54 -7.02
C ASP A 152 16.39 3.86 -8.46
N VAL A 153 15.54 4.56 -9.22
CA VAL A 153 15.80 4.96 -10.62
C VAL A 153 15.57 6.46 -10.80
N ALA A 154 16.45 7.12 -11.57
CA ALA A 154 16.26 8.52 -11.94
C ALA A 154 15.12 8.68 -12.97
N ASN A 155 14.27 9.71 -12.79
CA ASN A 155 13.08 9.94 -13.63
C ASN A 155 12.14 8.74 -13.68
N GLU A 156 11.97 8.08 -12.53
CA GLU A 156 11.10 6.93 -12.37
C GLU A 156 9.67 7.21 -12.85
N VAL A 157 9.14 6.26 -13.63
CA VAL A 157 7.71 6.21 -13.99
C VAL A 157 7.01 5.45 -12.88
N PRO A 158 5.95 6.01 -12.26
CA PRO A 158 5.28 5.33 -11.17
C PRO A 158 4.59 4.06 -11.63
N VAL A 159 4.36 3.16 -10.68
CA VAL A 159 3.44 2.04 -10.85
C VAL A 159 2.08 2.45 -10.30
N ASP A 160 1.05 2.36 -11.15
CA ASP A 160 -0.35 2.57 -10.75
C ASP A 160 -0.89 1.31 -10.04
N PHE A 161 -1.67 1.49 -8.98
CA PHE A 161 -2.30 0.38 -8.27
C PHE A 161 -3.63 0.79 -7.60
N MET A 162 -4.50 -0.18 -7.37
CA MET A 162 -5.81 0.03 -6.75
C MET A 162 -5.74 -0.05 -5.22
N GLU A 163 -6.80 0.41 -4.53
CA GLU A 163 -6.92 0.22 -3.09
C GLU A 163 -6.79 -1.28 -2.72
N ASP A 164 -6.04 -1.53 -1.65
CA ASP A 164 -5.72 -2.88 -1.14
C ASP A 164 -4.93 -3.81 -2.08
N GLU A 165 -4.54 -3.34 -3.28
CA GLU A 165 -3.61 -4.06 -4.15
C GLU A 165 -2.19 -4.03 -3.55
N VAL A 166 -1.52 -5.18 -3.58
CA VAL A 166 -0.13 -5.32 -3.09
C VAL A 166 0.82 -5.21 -4.27
N ILE A 167 1.65 -4.16 -4.26
CA ILE A 167 2.75 -4.00 -5.21
C ILE A 167 4.06 -4.40 -4.56
N THR A 168 4.76 -5.36 -5.17
CA THR A 168 6.09 -5.79 -4.73
C THR A 168 7.17 -5.20 -5.63
N HIS A 169 8.20 -4.62 -5.04
CA HIS A 169 9.39 -4.15 -5.75
C HIS A 169 10.65 -4.77 -5.16
N THR A 170 11.59 -5.16 -6.01
CA THR A 170 12.89 -5.73 -5.60
C THR A 170 14.02 -4.81 -6.03
N TYR A 171 14.80 -4.37 -5.05
CA TYR A 171 15.95 -3.50 -5.26
C TYR A 171 17.18 -4.31 -5.67
N LEU A 172 18.03 -3.69 -6.49
CA LEU A 172 19.27 -4.32 -6.95
C LEU A 172 20.33 -4.41 -5.85
N ASN A 173 20.37 -3.43 -4.94
CA ASN A 173 21.38 -3.32 -3.89
C ASN A 173 20.70 -3.01 -2.54
N PRO A 174 21.32 -3.37 -1.40
CA PRO A 174 20.90 -2.85 -0.11
C PRO A 174 21.06 -1.34 -0.06
N GLY A 175 20.18 -0.66 0.67
CA GLY A 175 20.20 0.79 0.76
C GLY A 175 18.96 1.35 1.45
N THR A 176 18.98 2.67 1.67
CA THR A 176 17.81 3.42 2.09
C THR A 176 17.23 4.14 0.90
N TYR A 177 15.96 3.86 0.59
CA TYR A 177 15.25 4.40 -0.56
C TYR A 177 14.10 5.30 -0.10
N GLN A 178 13.86 6.37 -0.85
CA GLN A 178 12.75 7.29 -0.61
C GLN A 178 11.52 6.83 -1.39
N VAL A 179 10.73 5.96 -0.78
CA VAL A 179 9.51 5.43 -1.41
C VAL A 179 8.42 6.47 -1.27
N ARG A 180 7.89 6.95 -2.40
CA ARG A 180 6.81 7.94 -2.44
C ARG A 180 5.54 7.30 -2.97
N VAL A 181 4.47 7.38 -2.19
CA VAL A 181 3.13 6.94 -2.60
C VAL A 181 2.24 8.18 -2.75
N VAL A 182 1.51 8.24 -3.85
CA VAL A 182 0.62 9.34 -4.22
C VAL A 182 -0.79 8.78 -4.38
N ALA A 183 -1.76 9.34 -3.66
CA ALA A 183 -3.17 9.12 -3.89
C ALA A 183 -3.68 10.19 -4.86
N LEU A 184 -4.36 9.75 -5.93
CA LEU A 184 -4.92 10.63 -6.94
C LEU A 184 -6.45 10.66 -6.81
N SER A 185 -7.03 11.86 -6.86
CA SER A 185 -8.47 12.04 -6.98
C SER A 185 -8.91 12.01 -8.45
N GLY A 186 -10.21 12.18 -8.72
CA GLY A 186 -10.71 12.38 -10.07
C GLY A 186 -10.33 13.73 -10.72
N GLY A 187 -9.59 14.59 -10.01
CA GLY A 187 -9.18 15.93 -10.44
C GLY A 187 -7.68 16.14 -10.34
N LEU A 188 -7.23 17.40 -10.37
CA LEU A 188 -5.79 17.72 -10.31
C LEU A 188 -5.18 17.60 -8.90
N ALA A 189 -6.02 17.60 -7.86
CA ALA A 189 -5.56 17.56 -6.48
C ALA A 189 -5.14 16.15 -6.07
N THR A 190 -3.95 16.03 -5.47
CA THR A 190 -3.36 14.77 -4.99
C THR A 190 -2.90 14.89 -3.53
N THR A 191 -2.75 13.75 -2.88
CA THR A 191 -2.17 13.65 -1.53
C THR A 191 -1.01 12.66 -1.59
N GLU A 192 0.16 13.02 -1.10
CA GLU A 192 1.35 12.16 -1.16
C GLU A 192 2.04 12.01 0.20
N LYS A 193 2.75 10.91 0.35
CA LYS A 193 3.63 10.62 1.49
C LYS A 193 4.90 9.96 0.98
N THR A 194 6.01 10.36 1.56
CA THR A 194 7.32 9.74 1.29
C THR A 194 7.83 9.11 2.57
N GLN A 195 8.30 7.87 2.48
CA GLN A 195 8.91 7.15 3.59
C GLN A 195 10.32 6.68 3.19
N ALA A 196 11.28 6.89 4.09
CA ALA A 196 12.60 6.29 3.97
C ALA A 196 12.51 4.82 4.37
N ILE A 197 12.84 3.92 3.45
CA ILE A 197 12.81 2.47 3.67
C ILE A 197 14.21 1.91 3.51
N THR A 198 14.74 1.32 4.57
CA THR A 198 16.02 0.61 4.52
C THR A 198 15.77 -0.84 4.16
N VAL A 199 16.10 -1.20 2.93
CA VAL A 199 16.17 -2.60 2.49
C VAL A 199 17.58 -3.10 2.73
N THR A 200 17.64 -4.24 3.40
CA THR A 200 18.89 -4.94 3.70
C THR A 200 18.81 -6.38 3.19
N ASN A 201 19.98 -6.92 2.93
CA ASN A 201 20.25 -8.31 2.67
C ASN A 201 20.39 -9.14 3.97
N LEU A 202 20.24 -8.48 5.12
CA LEU A 202 20.26 -9.08 6.45
C LEU A 202 18.84 -9.41 6.93
N PHE A 203 18.33 -10.58 6.52
CA PHE A 203 17.10 -11.19 7.07
C PHE A 203 17.44 -12.15 8.22
N ALA A 204 16.45 -12.76 8.89
CA ALA A 204 16.73 -13.78 9.90
C ALA A 204 17.44 -15.01 9.29
N ALA A 205 18.31 -15.67 10.05
CA ALA A 205 18.87 -16.96 9.63
C ALA A 205 17.75 -17.99 9.37
N PRO A 206 17.96 -18.98 8.48
CA PRO A 206 16.99 -20.02 8.21
C PRO A 206 16.50 -20.73 9.49
N ILE A 207 15.22 -21.08 9.53
CA ILE A 207 14.67 -21.88 10.63
C ILE A 207 15.13 -23.34 10.41
N PRO A 208 15.81 -23.97 11.38
CA PRO A 208 16.31 -25.32 11.22
C PRO A 208 15.15 -26.33 11.18
N THR A 209 15.26 -27.33 10.31
CA THR A 209 14.18 -28.30 10.03
C THR A 209 14.45 -29.71 10.55
N ILE A 210 15.67 -29.96 11.06
CA ILE A 210 16.04 -31.28 11.59
C ILE A 210 15.27 -31.56 12.88
N PRO A 211 14.74 -32.78 13.09
CA PRO A 211 14.06 -33.12 14.34
C PRO A 211 14.97 -32.90 15.56
N ALA A 212 14.45 -32.28 16.62
CA ALA A 212 15.22 -31.94 17.82
C ALA A 212 15.97 -33.14 18.45
N ALA A 213 15.43 -34.36 18.32
CA ALA A 213 16.08 -35.58 18.81
C ALA A 213 17.41 -35.92 18.12
N ASN A 214 17.67 -35.33 16.95
CA ASN A 214 18.88 -35.55 16.15
C ASN A 214 19.85 -34.37 16.22
N VAL A 215 19.60 -33.39 17.11
CA VAL A 215 20.37 -32.14 17.19
C VAL A 215 20.90 -31.94 18.60
N ILE A 216 22.21 -31.66 18.71
CA ILE A 216 22.77 -31.01 19.89
C ILE A 216 22.88 -29.52 19.56
N SER A 217 21.99 -28.71 20.12
CA SER A 217 21.95 -27.27 19.83
C SER A 217 22.87 -26.50 20.77
N MET A 218 23.78 -25.70 20.22
CA MET A 218 24.57 -24.75 21.01
C MET A 218 23.86 -23.39 21.10
N PHE A 219 23.26 -22.90 20.00
CA PHE A 219 22.55 -21.63 19.95
C PHE A 219 21.46 -21.64 18.88
N SER A 220 20.21 -21.78 19.31
CA SER A 220 19.03 -21.66 18.46
C SER A 220 17.80 -21.37 19.33
N ASP A 221 16.85 -20.58 18.82
CA ASP A 221 15.53 -20.43 19.45
C ASP A 221 14.58 -21.61 19.10
N SER A 222 14.95 -22.47 18.15
CA SER A 222 14.13 -23.62 17.71
C SER A 222 14.35 -24.89 18.53
N TYR A 223 15.43 -24.95 19.32
CA TYR A 223 15.84 -26.13 20.09
C TYR A 223 16.22 -25.78 21.53
N THR A 224 16.25 -26.78 22.40
CA THR A 224 16.86 -26.62 23.74
C THR A 224 18.38 -26.62 23.61
N ASN A 225 19.01 -25.53 24.02
CA ASN A 225 20.46 -25.38 23.93
C ASN A 225 21.18 -26.10 25.08
N VAL A 226 22.33 -26.70 24.78
CA VAL A 226 23.27 -27.17 25.80
C VAL A 226 23.98 -25.99 26.45
N ALA A 227 24.54 -26.20 27.64
CA ALA A 227 25.29 -25.16 28.33
C ALA A 227 26.60 -24.84 27.58
N ILE A 228 26.87 -23.55 27.40
CA ILE A 228 28.11 -23.00 26.84
C ILE A 228 28.67 -22.03 27.88
N ASP A 229 29.93 -22.20 28.27
CA ASP A 229 30.58 -21.40 29.32
C ASP A 229 30.79 -19.96 28.85
N THR A 230 31.25 -19.80 27.60
CA THR A 230 31.43 -18.49 26.98
C THR A 230 31.33 -18.56 25.47
N TRP A 231 30.75 -17.50 24.89
CA TRP A 231 30.69 -17.27 23.44
C TRP A 231 31.85 -16.42 22.90
N ARG A 232 32.72 -15.94 23.80
CA ARG A 232 33.93 -15.20 23.46
C ARG A 232 34.90 -15.30 24.63
N THR A 233 35.92 -16.12 24.47
CA THR A 233 36.99 -16.26 25.46
C THR A 233 37.82 -14.99 25.64
N SER A 234 38.54 -14.88 26.75
CA SER A 234 39.44 -13.74 27.03
C SER A 234 40.62 -13.65 26.05
N TRP A 235 41.00 -14.77 25.45
CA TRP A 235 42.05 -14.87 24.44
C TRP A 235 41.56 -14.62 23.01
N SER A 236 40.25 -14.39 22.81
CA SER A 236 39.68 -14.05 21.51
C SER A 236 40.10 -12.67 21.02
N GLN A 237 40.26 -12.53 19.71
CA GLN A 237 40.50 -11.27 19.03
C GLN A 237 39.31 -10.95 18.11
N ALA A 238 38.22 -10.55 18.74
CA ALA A 238 36.98 -10.10 18.11
C ALA A 238 36.18 -9.27 19.13
N ASN A 239 35.14 -8.57 18.71
CA ASN A 239 34.07 -8.06 19.58
C ASN A 239 32.86 -8.98 19.44
N LEU A 240 32.14 -9.22 20.53
CA LEU A 240 30.88 -9.96 20.52
C LEU A 240 29.73 -9.01 20.86
N GLU A 241 28.67 -9.08 20.08
CA GLU A 241 27.40 -8.43 20.31
C GLU A 241 26.27 -9.45 20.11
N ASP A 242 25.28 -9.45 21.00
CA ASP A 242 24.04 -10.19 20.80
C ASP A 242 23.05 -9.26 20.12
N ILE A 243 22.60 -9.66 18.93
CA ILE A 243 21.64 -8.89 18.14
C ILE A 243 20.38 -9.71 17.89
N ASP A 244 19.32 -9.02 17.50
CA ASP A 244 18.07 -9.61 17.04
C ASP A 244 17.88 -9.21 15.58
N ILE A 245 17.78 -10.20 14.69
CA ILE A 245 17.47 -9.97 13.28
C ILE A 245 16.09 -10.54 13.01
N SER A 246 15.09 -9.67 12.93
CA SER A 246 13.69 -10.04 12.64
C SER A 246 13.11 -11.09 13.60
N GLY A 247 13.41 -10.98 14.90
CA GLY A 247 12.97 -11.89 15.95
C GLY A 247 13.87 -13.12 16.15
N ASN A 248 14.95 -13.26 15.38
CA ASN A 248 15.92 -14.35 15.49
C ASN A 248 17.18 -13.87 16.22
N LYS A 249 17.46 -14.43 17.39
CA LYS A 249 18.66 -14.09 18.16
C LYS A 249 19.91 -14.53 17.40
N THR A 250 20.87 -13.63 17.26
CA THR A 250 22.09 -13.85 16.47
C THR A 250 23.32 -13.40 17.26
N LYS A 251 24.41 -14.19 17.19
CA LYS A 251 25.73 -13.80 17.68
C LYS A 251 26.45 -13.05 16.57
N LYS A 252 26.84 -11.80 16.82
CA LYS A 252 27.60 -10.98 15.88
C LYS A 252 29.04 -10.83 16.36
N TYR A 253 29.99 -11.23 15.53
CA TYR A 253 31.40 -10.99 15.75
C TYR A 253 31.91 -9.92 14.80
N SER A 254 32.46 -8.84 15.35
CA SER A 254 33.08 -7.76 14.56
C SER A 254 34.57 -7.61 14.88
N ALA A 255 35.32 -7.04 13.94
CA ALA A 255 36.78 -7.02 13.99
C ALA A 255 37.37 -8.42 14.23
N LEU A 256 36.75 -9.44 13.61
CA LEU A 256 37.08 -10.83 13.87
C LEU A 256 38.45 -11.17 13.25
N ASN A 257 39.41 -11.50 14.10
CA ASN A 257 40.55 -12.31 13.72
C ASN A 257 40.22 -13.78 14.02
N PHE A 258 39.98 -14.07 15.30
CA PHE A 258 39.44 -15.35 15.74
C PHE A 258 38.65 -15.19 17.04
N VAL A 259 37.66 -16.05 17.25
CA VAL A 259 36.91 -16.15 18.49
C VAL A 259 36.87 -17.59 18.97
N GLY A 260 37.11 -17.76 20.27
CA GLY A 260 36.90 -19.01 21.00
C GLY A 260 35.55 -19.03 21.68
N ILE A 261 34.86 -20.15 21.53
CA ILE A 261 33.62 -20.51 22.21
C ILE A 261 33.93 -21.79 23.01
N GLU A 262 33.57 -21.80 24.28
CA GLU A 262 34.00 -22.86 25.22
C GLU A 262 32.81 -23.51 25.94
N ALA A 263 32.87 -24.84 26.04
CA ALA A 263 32.01 -25.70 26.84
C ALA A 263 32.88 -26.63 27.71
N THR A 264 33.85 -26.06 28.40
CA THR A 264 34.84 -26.78 29.21
C THR A 264 34.26 -27.37 30.51
N THR A 265 33.24 -26.74 31.12
CA THR A 265 32.57 -27.27 32.32
C THR A 265 31.78 -28.54 32.00
N THR A 266 31.18 -28.60 30.82
CA THR A 266 30.42 -29.77 30.36
C THR A 266 30.67 -29.98 28.87
N PRO A 267 31.78 -30.65 28.52
CA PRO A 267 32.14 -30.92 27.13
C PRO A 267 31.04 -31.66 26.38
N ILE A 268 30.88 -31.31 25.11
CA ILE A 268 29.82 -31.81 24.26
C ILE A 268 30.19 -33.19 23.72
N ASN A 269 29.36 -34.19 23.99
CA ASN A 269 29.50 -35.51 23.39
C ASN A 269 28.82 -35.56 22.03
N ALA A 270 29.60 -35.34 20.97
CA ALA A 270 29.17 -35.39 19.58
C ALA A 270 29.52 -36.73 18.88
N SER A 271 29.83 -37.78 19.65
CA SER A 271 30.28 -39.07 19.08
C SER A 271 29.25 -39.74 18.15
N ALA A 272 27.96 -39.55 18.43
CA ALA A 272 26.87 -40.06 17.62
C ALA A 272 26.50 -39.14 16.43
N MET A 273 27.04 -37.93 16.39
CA MET A 273 26.72 -36.95 15.35
C MET A 273 27.55 -37.17 14.10
N THR A 274 27.01 -36.76 12.96
CA THR A 274 27.63 -36.90 11.64
C THR A 274 27.98 -35.55 11.00
N PHE A 275 27.34 -34.46 11.43
CA PHE A 275 27.56 -33.11 10.91
C PHE A 275 27.74 -32.09 12.04
N PHE A 276 28.50 -31.04 11.75
CA PHE A 276 28.46 -29.77 12.45
C PHE A 276 27.75 -28.76 11.55
N HIS A 277 26.73 -28.09 12.08
CA HIS A 277 25.93 -27.12 11.34
C HIS A 277 26.10 -25.71 11.91
N LEU A 278 26.24 -24.72 11.04
CA LEU A 278 26.28 -23.29 11.39
C LEU A 278 25.74 -22.45 10.23
N ASP A 279 24.80 -21.54 10.51
CA ASP A 279 24.45 -20.47 9.57
C ASP A 279 25.35 -19.26 9.82
N ILE A 280 26.01 -18.77 8.77
CA ILE A 280 26.81 -17.54 8.82
C ILE A 280 26.30 -16.50 7.84
N TRP A 281 26.43 -15.22 8.17
CA TRP A 281 26.18 -14.12 7.25
C TRP A 281 27.34 -13.15 7.31
N SER A 282 27.83 -12.68 6.17
CA SER A 282 28.87 -11.64 6.14
C SER A 282 28.81 -10.86 4.84
N SER A 283 29.14 -9.58 4.88
CA SER A 283 29.31 -8.76 3.68
C SER A 283 30.74 -8.79 3.12
N ASP A 284 31.72 -9.26 3.89
CA ASP A 284 33.14 -8.99 3.61
C ASP A 284 34.10 -10.17 3.82
N LEU A 285 33.63 -11.32 4.31
CA LEU A 285 34.46 -12.51 4.45
C LEU A 285 35.03 -12.96 3.10
N THR A 286 36.35 -13.15 3.07
CA THR A 286 37.10 -13.78 1.97
C THR A 286 37.48 -15.22 2.30
N GLU A 287 37.56 -15.54 3.60
CA GLU A 287 37.79 -16.87 4.12
C GLU A 287 37.15 -16.95 5.51
N PHE A 288 36.50 -18.07 5.81
CA PHE A 288 35.99 -18.39 7.13
C PHE A 288 36.53 -19.75 7.55
N LYS A 289 36.90 -19.91 8.81
CA LYS A 289 37.36 -21.22 9.30
C LYS A 289 36.61 -21.65 10.54
N VAL A 290 36.40 -22.95 10.61
CA VAL A 290 35.76 -23.63 11.73
C VAL A 290 36.74 -24.64 12.26
N LYS A 291 37.16 -24.48 13.51
CA LYS A 291 38.01 -25.44 14.21
C LYS A 291 37.27 -26.00 15.42
N LEU A 292 37.31 -27.32 15.55
CA LEU A 292 36.77 -28.06 16.68
C LEU A 292 37.91 -28.67 17.48
N VAL A 293 37.79 -28.64 18.81
CA VAL A 293 38.77 -29.22 19.74
C VAL A 293 38.05 -30.16 20.71
N ASP A 294 38.44 -31.44 20.68
CA ASP A 294 38.10 -32.46 21.67
C ASP A 294 39.23 -32.52 22.70
N PHE A 295 38.90 -32.39 23.98
CA PHE A 295 39.87 -32.53 25.07
C PHE A 295 40.27 -33.98 25.37
N GLY A 296 39.73 -34.95 24.65
CA GLY A 296 40.13 -36.35 24.81
C GLY A 296 39.52 -36.97 26.07
N ALA A 297 40.03 -38.13 26.47
CA ALA A 297 39.43 -38.94 27.54
C ALA A 297 39.57 -38.30 28.93
N ASN A 298 40.56 -37.43 29.12
CA ASN A 298 40.79 -36.74 30.38
C ASN A 298 39.79 -35.58 30.63
N GLY A 299 39.08 -35.10 29.59
CA GLY A 299 38.13 -33.99 29.65
C GLY A 299 38.74 -32.61 29.96
N ALA A 300 40.06 -32.44 29.80
CA ALA A 300 40.80 -31.22 30.11
C ALA A 300 41.75 -30.83 28.98
N PHE A 301 42.00 -29.53 28.81
CA PHE A 301 42.93 -29.04 27.80
C PHE A 301 44.37 -29.47 28.13
N GLY A 302 45.06 -30.00 27.12
CA GLY A 302 46.39 -30.55 27.26
C GLY A 302 46.40 -31.93 27.92
N GLY A 303 47.60 -32.49 28.12
CA GLY A 303 47.76 -33.86 28.59
C GLY A 303 47.99 -34.88 27.47
N GLY A 304 47.88 -34.45 26.21
CA GLY A 304 48.38 -35.17 25.03
C GLY A 304 47.32 -36.04 24.33
N ASP A 305 46.11 -36.13 24.87
CA ASP A 305 44.98 -36.81 24.26
C ASP A 305 44.08 -35.91 23.41
N ASP A 306 44.23 -34.59 23.47
CA ASP A 306 43.49 -33.61 22.68
C ASP A 306 43.54 -33.92 21.18
N LYS A 307 42.40 -33.70 20.51
CA LYS A 307 42.24 -33.87 19.07
C LYS A 307 41.57 -32.64 18.49
N GLU A 308 42.10 -32.14 17.39
CA GLU A 308 41.60 -30.92 16.77
C GLU A 308 41.74 -30.97 15.26
N HIS A 309 40.88 -30.24 14.59
CA HIS A 309 41.01 -29.99 13.16
C HIS A 309 40.33 -28.69 12.78
N GLU A 310 40.89 -28.01 11.79
CA GLU A 310 40.36 -26.77 11.22
C GLU A 310 39.91 -27.02 9.78
N ILE A 311 38.70 -26.59 9.46
CA ILE A 311 38.15 -26.56 8.11
C ILE A 311 38.15 -25.12 7.61
N THR A 312 38.62 -24.94 6.38
CA THR A 312 38.60 -23.65 5.68
C THR A 312 37.46 -23.60 4.66
N ILE A 313 36.65 -22.56 4.74
CA ILE A 313 35.61 -22.20 3.80
C ILE A 313 36.12 -20.98 3.01
N SER A 314 36.55 -21.22 1.78
CA SER A 314 37.08 -20.17 0.91
C SER A 314 35.94 -19.41 0.24
N ASN A 315 36.01 -18.07 0.29
CA ASN A 315 35.08 -17.14 -0.34
C ASN A 315 33.59 -17.54 -0.16
N PRO A 316 33.10 -17.62 1.10
CA PRO A 316 31.69 -17.85 1.37
C PRO A 316 30.85 -16.79 0.65
N GLU A 317 29.62 -17.16 0.28
CA GLU A 317 28.74 -16.20 -0.37
C GLU A 317 28.44 -15.04 0.58
N LYS A 318 28.56 -13.83 0.05
CA LYS A 318 28.38 -12.60 0.83
C LYS A 318 26.93 -12.14 0.76
N GLU A 319 26.54 -11.34 1.74
CA GLU A 319 25.25 -10.65 1.73
C GLU A 319 24.05 -11.61 1.73
N LYS A 320 24.22 -12.82 2.27
CA LYS A 320 23.15 -13.78 2.54
C LYS A 320 23.60 -14.79 3.57
N TRP A 321 22.62 -15.46 4.18
CA TRP A 321 22.89 -16.57 5.08
C TRP A 321 23.42 -17.77 4.28
N VAL A 322 24.55 -18.29 4.74
CA VAL A 322 25.19 -19.50 4.23
C VAL A 322 25.08 -20.57 5.30
N SER A 323 24.29 -21.60 5.03
CA SER A 323 24.19 -22.80 5.86
C SER A 323 25.40 -23.70 5.63
N LEU A 324 26.26 -23.85 6.64
CA LEU A 324 27.43 -24.71 6.61
C LEU A 324 27.11 -26.06 7.24
N ASP A 325 26.78 -27.05 6.43
CA ASP A 325 26.67 -28.45 6.85
C ASP A 325 28.01 -29.17 6.66
N LEU A 326 28.87 -29.11 7.67
CA LEU A 326 30.21 -29.69 7.62
C LEU A 326 30.18 -31.15 8.12
N PRO A 327 30.44 -32.16 7.27
CA PRO A 327 30.51 -33.54 7.74
C PRO A 327 31.64 -33.68 8.75
N LEU A 328 31.38 -34.23 9.92
CA LEU A 328 32.42 -34.41 10.96
C LEU A 328 33.56 -35.33 10.49
N SER A 329 33.35 -36.15 9.46
CA SER A 329 34.40 -36.94 8.81
C SER A 329 35.45 -36.10 8.06
N THR A 330 35.16 -34.85 7.70
CA THR A 330 36.15 -33.97 7.06
C THR A 330 37.16 -33.41 8.07
N PHE A 331 36.83 -33.42 9.37
CA PHE A 331 37.71 -33.02 10.45
C PHE A 331 38.72 -34.14 10.76
N THR A 332 39.64 -34.43 9.83
CA THR A 332 40.47 -35.66 9.88
C THR A 332 41.40 -35.76 11.09
N GLY A 333 41.75 -34.62 11.71
CA GLY A 333 42.51 -34.56 12.96
C GLY A 333 41.65 -34.73 14.24
N LEU A 334 40.34 -34.60 14.12
CA LEU A 334 39.36 -34.76 15.20
C LEU A 334 38.96 -36.23 15.33
N THR A 335 39.93 -37.09 15.66
CA THR A 335 39.72 -38.56 15.69
C THR A 335 38.82 -39.03 16.83
N THR A 336 38.59 -38.18 17.84
CA THR A 336 37.64 -38.38 18.92
C THR A 336 36.66 -37.21 18.95
N ARG A 337 35.43 -37.45 19.44
CA ARG A 337 34.36 -36.44 19.51
C ARG A 337 33.52 -36.54 20.79
N SER A 338 34.05 -37.14 21.85
CA SER A 338 33.29 -37.38 23.08
C SER A 338 33.33 -36.19 24.05
N HIS A 339 34.33 -35.32 23.94
CA HIS A 339 34.49 -34.15 24.81
C HIS A 339 34.85 -32.90 23.98
N ILE A 340 34.01 -32.57 23.00
CA ILE A 340 34.14 -31.32 22.24
C ILE A 340 33.98 -30.15 23.22
N ALA A 341 35.07 -29.43 23.48
CA ALA A 341 35.13 -28.41 24.51
C ALA A 341 35.37 -27.02 23.94
N GLN A 342 35.90 -26.91 22.72
CA GLN A 342 36.12 -25.62 22.07
C GLN A 342 35.66 -25.62 20.61
N LEU A 343 35.00 -24.53 20.23
CA LEU A 343 34.76 -24.13 18.86
C LEU A 343 35.52 -22.83 18.62
N ILE A 344 36.33 -22.80 17.57
CA ILE A 344 37.11 -21.62 17.19
C ILE A 344 36.66 -21.22 15.79
N LEU A 345 36.20 -19.98 15.67
CA LEU A 345 35.81 -19.37 14.41
C LEU A 345 36.87 -18.34 14.01
N VAL A 346 37.32 -18.38 12.76
CA VAL A 346 38.36 -17.48 12.24
C VAL A 346 37.81 -16.79 11.00
N GLY A 347 38.03 -15.48 10.88
CA GLY A 347 37.58 -14.68 9.75
C GLY A 347 38.74 -13.98 9.03
N ALA A 348 38.66 -13.92 7.70
CA ALA A 348 39.54 -13.10 6.88
C ALA A 348 38.75 -12.12 5.99
N PRO A 349 39.20 -10.87 5.78
CA PRO A 349 40.46 -10.29 6.22
C PRO A 349 40.49 -10.02 7.73
N SER A 350 41.57 -10.46 8.38
CA SER A 350 41.71 -10.44 9.85
C SER A 350 41.50 -9.05 10.44
N GLY A 351 40.70 -8.96 11.51
CA GLY A 351 40.49 -7.72 12.27
C GLY A 351 39.57 -6.69 11.62
N ASN A 352 39.13 -6.91 10.38
CA ASN A 352 38.27 -5.99 9.64
C ASN A 352 36.91 -6.59 9.27
N ASN A 353 36.76 -7.92 9.30
CA ASN A 353 35.52 -8.58 8.90
C ASN A 353 34.47 -8.61 10.01
N THR A 354 33.21 -8.78 9.58
CA THR A 354 32.05 -9.04 10.45
C THR A 354 31.34 -10.31 10.01
N VAL A 355 30.96 -11.15 10.98
CA VAL A 355 30.17 -12.38 10.78
C VAL A 355 29.07 -12.51 11.82
#